data_AF-A0A0U3E8H9-F1
#
_entry.id   AF-A0A0U3E8H9-F1
#
_cell.length_a   1.000
_cell.length_b   1.000
_cell.length_c   1.000
_cell.angle_alpha   90.00
_cell.angle_beta   90.00
_cell.angle_gamma   90.00
#
_symmetry.space_group_name_H-M   'P 1'
#
loop_
_entity.id
_entity.type
_entity.pdbx_description
1 polymer ?
#
loop_
_entity_poly.entity_id
_entity_poly.type
_entity_poly.pdbx_seq_one_letter_code
_entity_poly.pdbx_strand_id
1 'polypeptide(L)'
;MMVVLMLTTRLPQNAWGLLEGRRSYFIPAESSIWTFRADVDNAGSGSFWLRGSDRTRYYALSETGWEYFHIEKENGCERFDPDDIAIWCERRKAPIPLPN
;
A
#
# COMPACT_ATOMS: atom_id res chain seq x y z
N MET A 1 17.01 20.60 15.11
CA MET A 1 15.82 19.71 15.18
C MET A 1 15.38 19.33 13.76
N MET A 2 16.21 18.59 13.02
CA MET A 2 15.99 18.25 11.59
C MET A 2 15.89 16.73 11.38
N VAL A 3 16.56 15.94 12.25
CA VAL A 3 16.56 14.48 12.24
C VAL A 3 15.18 13.89 12.55
N VAL A 4 14.41 14.53 13.44
CA VAL A 4 13.06 14.07 13.84
C VAL A 4 12.04 14.22 12.70
N LEU A 5 12.18 15.24 11.84
CA LEU A 5 11.26 15.47 10.72
C LEU A 5 11.46 14.45 9.58
N MET A 6 12.66 13.89 9.42
CA MET A 6 12.91 12.95 8.32
C MET A 6 12.24 11.58 8.57
N LEU A 7 12.20 11.10 9.81
CA LEU A 7 11.60 9.81 10.17
C LEU A 7 10.06 9.80 10.09
N THR A 8 9.43 10.97 10.01
CA THR A 8 7.97 11.10 9.83
C THR A 8 7.54 11.21 8.37
N THR A 9 8.48 11.33 7.43
CA THR A 9 8.16 11.42 6.00
C THR A 9 8.04 10.03 5.38
N ARG A 10 7.20 9.88 4.34
CA ARG A 10 6.95 8.59 3.68
C ARG A 10 8.17 8.07 2.92
N LEU A 11 9.00 8.96 2.39
CA LEU A 11 10.14 8.59 1.56
C LEU A 11 11.13 7.67 2.29
N PRO A 12 11.67 8.00 3.48
CA PRO A 12 12.61 7.12 4.17
C PRO A 12 11.99 5.78 4.57
N GLN A 13 10.72 5.77 4.97
CA GLN A 13 10.00 4.54 5.32
C GLN A 13 9.86 3.62 4.10
N ASN A 14 9.39 4.17 2.98
CA ASN A 14 9.22 3.44 1.74
C ASN A 14 10.55 3.01 1.12
N ALA A 15 11.59 3.85 1.20
CA ALA A 15 12.94 3.51 0.77
C ALA A 15 13.52 2.34 1.58
N TRP A 16 13.34 2.37 2.91
CA TRP A 16 13.74 1.26 3.77
C TRP A 16 12.99 -0.03 3.43
N GLY A 17 11.67 0.04 3.26
CA GLY A 17 10.85 -1.11 2.85
C GLY A 17 11.31 -1.71 1.52
N LEU A 18 11.62 -0.88 0.52
CA LEU A 18 12.14 -1.34 -0.77
C LEU A 18 13.53 -2.01 -0.66
N LEU A 19 14.38 -1.57 0.27
CA LEU A 19 15.71 -2.16 0.51
C LEU A 19 15.61 -3.49 1.26
N GLU A 20 14.79 -3.57 2.31
CA GLU A 20 14.68 -4.76 3.18
C GLU A 20 13.76 -5.83 2.60
N GLY A 21 12.70 -5.42 1.90
CA GLY A 21 11.66 -6.31 1.38
C GLY A 21 12.09 -7.28 0.29
N ARG A 22 13.33 -7.19 -0.21
CA ARG A 22 13.98 -8.10 -1.17
C ARG A 22 13.00 -8.74 -2.17
N ARG A 23 12.23 -7.91 -2.90
CA ARG A 23 11.23 -8.26 -3.94
C ARG A 23 9.77 -8.42 -3.51
N SER A 24 9.47 -8.51 -2.21
CA SER A 24 8.08 -8.60 -1.71
C SER A 24 7.47 -7.24 -1.39
N TYR A 25 8.29 -6.25 -1.00
CA TYR A 25 7.86 -4.88 -0.83
C TYR A 25 7.88 -4.13 -2.17
N PHE A 26 6.79 -3.43 -2.49
CA PHE A 26 6.65 -2.61 -3.67
C PHE A 26 5.81 -1.37 -3.37
N ILE A 27 5.89 -0.36 -4.25
CA ILE A 27 4.99 0.80 -4.21
C ILE A 27 3.91 0.59 -5.27
N PRO A 28 2.61 0.75 -4.95
CA PRO A 28 1.55 0.72 -5.96
C PRO A 28 1.85 1.67 -7.12
N ALA A 29 1.53 1.26 -8.34
CA ALA A 29 1.81 2.03 -9.55
C ALA A 29 1.02 3.34 -9.59
N GLU A 30 -0.13 3.37 -8.93
CA GLU A 30 -0.97 4.55 -8.79
C GLU A 30 -0.46 5.54 -7.72
N SER A 31 0.51 5.12 -6.90
CA SER A 31 1.09 5.95 -5.85
C SER A 31 2.56 6.26 -6.14
N SER A 32 3.24 6.78 -5.13
CA SER A 32 4.66 7.09 -5.22
C SER A 32 5.37 6.81 -3.90
N ILE A 33 6.69 6.66 -3.97
CA ILE A 33 7.56 6.53 -2.80
C ILE A 33 7.40 7.71 -1.81
N TRP A 34 6.90 8.85 -2.27
CA TRP A 34 6.71 10.06 -1.47
C TRP A 34 5.38 10.10 -0.72
N THR A 35 4.39 9.35 -1.17
CA THR A 35 2.99 9.49 -0.73
C THR A 35 2.39 8.21 -0.16
N PHE A 36 2.86 7.06 -0.63
CA PHE A 36 2.38 5.77 -0.17
C PHE A 36 2.67 5.59 1.33
N ARG A 37 1.71 5.01 2.03
CA ARG A 37 1.83 4.60 3.43
C ARG A 37 1.33 3.17 3.55
N ALA A 38 2.19 2.27 4.04
CA ALA A 38 1.74 1.00 4.56
C ALA A 38 0.94 1.25 5.86
N ASP A 39 -0.33 0.87 5.85
CA ASP A 39 -1.23 1.00 7.00
C ASP A 39 -1.23 -0.28 7.85
N VAL A 40 -1.07 -1.43 7.19
CA VAL A 40 -0.92 -2.74 7.82
C VAL A 40 0.19 -3.51 7.13
N ASP A 41 1.22 -3.86 7.89
CA ASP A 41 2.32 -4.71 7.44
C ASP A 41 2.05 -6.19 7.75
N ASN A 42 2.67 -7.08 6.98
CA ASN A 42 2.66 -8.50 7.27
C ASN A 42 3.43 -8.79 8.57
N ALA A 43 2.77 -9.42 9.54
CA ALA A 43 3.38 -9.79 10.82
C ALA A 43 4.24 -11.07 10.75
N GLY A 44 4.26 -11.76 9.61
CA GLY A 44 5.05 -12.97 9.37
C GLY A 44 6.52 -12.69 9.01
N SER A 45 7.19 -13.69 8.43
CA SER A 45 8.62 -13.61 8.09
C SER A 45 8.94 -12.76 6.84
N GLY A 46 7.93 -12.35 6.07
CA GLY A 46 8.08 -11.51 4.88
C GLY A 46 7.87 -10.03 5.19
N SER A 47 8.68 -9.16 4.58
CA SER A 47 8.55 -7.71 4.69
C SER A 47 7.79 -7.16 3.49
N PHE A 48 6.47 -7.13 3.59
CA PHE A 48 5.54 -6.56 2.63
C PHE A 48 4.30 -6.01 3.36
N TRP A 49 3.61 -5.07 2.73
CA TRP A 49 2.37 -4.51 3.26
C TRP A 49 1.16 -5.34 2.82
N LEU A 50 0.17 -5.44 3.69
CA LEU A 50 -1.14 -6.06 3.41
C LEU A 50 -2.16 -5.02 2.97
N ARG A 51 -2.13 -3.84 3.62
CA ARG A 51 -2.99 -2.70 3.30
C ARG A 51 -2.20 -1.41 3.37
N GLY A 52 -2.58 -0.47 2.54
CA GLY A 52 -1.97 0.85 2.51
C GLY A 52 -2.87 1.90 1.91
N SER A 53 -2.41 3.14 1.95
CA SER A 53 -3.14 4.26 1.39
C SER A 53 -2.20 5.38 0.99
N ASP A 54 -2.71 6.29 0.18
CA ASP A 54 -2.08 7.59 -0.04
C ASP A 54 -3.12 8.70 0.12
N ARG A 55 -2.94 9.84 -0.56
CA ARG A 55 -3.88 10.96 -0.45
C ARG A 55 -5.23 10.68 -1.13
N THR A 56 -5.27 9.88 -2.18
CA THR A 56 -6.44 9.74 -3.05
C THR A 56 -6.97 8.32 -3.12
N ARG A 57 -6.19 7.31 -2.71
CA ARG A 57 -6.56 5.89 -2.84
C ARG A 57 -6.26 5.06 -1.59
N TYR A 58 -7.02 3.97 -1.46
CA TYR A 58 -6.72 2.83 -0.60
C TYR A 58 -6.20 1.67 -1.44
N TYR A 59 -5.34 0.85 -0.85
CA TYR A 59 -4.67 -0.30 -1.48
C TYR A 59 -4.77 -1.51 -0.56
N ALA A 60 -4.95 -2.69 -1.15
CA ALA A 60 -4.99 -3.95 -0.42
C ALA A 60 -4.40 -5.08 -1.27
N LEU A 61 -3.52 -5.89 -0.67
CA LEU A 61 -2.97 -7.07 -1.32
C LEU A 61 -4.07 -8.14 -1.47
N SER A 62 -4.10 -8.83 -2.61
CA SER A 62 -5.01 -9.96 -2.80
C SER A 62 -4.56 -11.16 -1.98
N GLU A 63 -5.48 -11.78 -1.24
CA GLU A 63 -5.19 -13.01 -0.48
C GLU A 63 -5.04 -14.24 -1.38
N THR A 64 -5.63 -14.21 -2.58
CA THR A 64 -5.77 -15.38 -3.45
C THR A 64 -5.03 -15.26 -4.78
N GLY A 65 -4.36 -14.13 -5.04
CA GLY A 65 -3.78 -13.84 -6.36
C GLY A 65 -2.52 -12.99 -6.30
N TRP A 66 -1.77 -12.96 -7.41
CA TRP A 66 -0.57 -12.14 -7.58
C TRP A 66 -0.91 -10.72 -8.07
N GLU A 67 -1.76 -10.05 -7.29
CA GLU A 67 -2.36 -8.77 -7.64
C GLU A 67 -2.68 -7.98 -6.37
N TYR A 68 -2.89 -6.67 -6.50
CA TYR A 68 -3.45 -5.84 -5.45
C TYR A 68 -4.68 -5.11 -5.95
N PHE A 69 -5.55 -4.74 -5.03
CA PHE A 69 -6.73 -3.94 -5.26
C PHE A 69 -6.45 -2.49 -4.91
N HIS A 70 -7.11 -1.58 -5.61
CA HIS A 70 -7.15 -0.18 -5.22
C HIS A 70 -8.51 0.45 -5.49
N ILE A 71 -8.86 1.44 -4.67
CA ILE A 71 -10.11 2.20 -4.78
C ILE A 71 -9.85 3.65 -4.37
N GLU A 72 -10.57 4.59 -4.99
CA GLU A 72 -10.45 6.01 -4.63
C GLU A 72 -11.09 6.27 -3.26
N LYS A 73 -10.54 7.21 -2.50
CA LYS A 73 -11.10 7.58 -1.18
C LYS A 73 -12.44 8.26 -1.34
N GLU A 74 -12.56 9.09 -2.37
CA GLU A 74 -13.84 9.63 -2.84
C GLU A 74 -14.45 8.59 -3.78
N ASN A 75 -15.31 7.73 -3.25
CA ASN A 75 -16.00 6.68 -4.00
C ASN A 75 -17.48 6.64 -3.63
N GLY A 76 -18.28 6.00 -4.50
CA GLY A 76 -19.73 5.86 -4.32
C GLY A 76 -20.17 4.62 -3.52
N CYS A 77 -19.26 3.89 -2.87
CA CYS A 77 -19.64 2.68 -2.13
C CYS A 77 -20.38 3.09 -0.83
N GLU A 78 -21.68 2.78 -0.76
CA GLU A 78 -22.57 3.18 0.35
C GLU A 78 -22.09 2.72 1.74
N ARG A 79 -21.41 1.57 1.81
CA ARG A 79 -20.89 0.99 3.06
C ARG A 79 -19.37 0.87 3.02
N PHE A 80 -18.70 1.84 2.40
CA PHE A 80 -17.25 1.80 2.28
C PHE A 80 -16.56 1.68 3.64
N ASP A 81 -15.71 0.66 3.79
CA ASP A 81 -14.81 0.49 4.92
C ASP A 81 -13.39 0.19 4.39
N PRO A 82 -12.37 1.01 4.69
CA PRO A 82 -11.00 0.75 4.24
C PRO A 82 -10.34 -0.48 4.87
N ASP A 83 -10.90 -1.02 5.96
CA ASP A 83 -10.40 -2.21 6.64
C ASP A 83 -11.07 -3.50 6.12
N ASP A 84 -12.28 -3.41 5.56
CA ASP A 84 -13.01 -4.55 4.97
C ASP A 84 -12.91 -4.54 3.43
N ILE A 85 -11.89 -5.23 2.92
CA ILE A 85 -11.61 -5.31 1.48
C ILE A 85 -12.76 -6.01 0.73
N ALA A 86 -13.51 -6.91 1.39
CA ALA A 86 -14.55 -7.70 0.74
C ALA A 86 -15.74 -6.85 0.26
N ILE A 87 -15.99 -5.72 0.91
CA ILE A 87 -17.07 -4.79 0.56
C ILE A 87 -16.62 -3.62 -0.32
N TRP A 88 -15.37 -3.61 -0.78
CA TRP A 88 -14.91 -2.62 -1.77
C TRP A 88 -15.57 -2.89 -3.11
N CYS A 89 -16.63 -2.14 -3.41
CA CYS A 89 -17.56 -2.43 -4.50
C CYS A 89 -16.93 -2.26 -5.90
N GLU A 90 -16.29 -1.13 -6.18
CA GLU A 90 -15.71 -0.79 -7.50
C GLU A 90 -14.17 -0.82 -7.48
N ARG A 91 -13.58 -1.71 -6.68
CA ARG A 91 -12.13 -1.84 -6.61
C ARG A 91 -11.56 -2.26 -7.96
N ARG A 92 -10.49 -1.60 -8.37
CA ARG A 92 -9.70 -1.99 -9.54
C ARG A 92 -8.60 -2.95 -9.13
N LYS A 93 -8.28 -3.90 -10.00
CA LYS A 93 -7.15 -4.82 -9.83
C LYS A 93 -5.94 -4.26 -10.58
N ALA A 94 -4.77 -4.40 -9.98
CA ALA A 94 -3.49 -4.07 -10.62
C ALA A 94 -2.46 -5.17 -10.35
N PRO A 95 -1.57 -5.46 -11.30
CA PRO A 95 -0.51 -6.45 -11.12
C PRO A 95 0.53 -5.92 -10.12
N ILE A 96 1.08 -6.81 -9.29
CA ILE A 96 2.24 -6.48 -8.45
C ILE A 96 3.41 -6.11 -9.36
N PRO A 97 4.03 -4.91 -9.20
CA PRO A 97 5.20 -4.53 -9.98
C PRO A 97 6.31 -5.55 -9.75
N LEU A 98 6.73 -6.22 -10.82
CA LEU A 98 7.84 -7.16 -10.73
C LEU A 98 9.15 -6.36 -10.53
N PRO A 99 10.01 -6.76 -9.59
CA PRO A 99 11.35 -6.22 -9.53
C PRO A 99 12.12 -6.70 -10.77
N ASN A 100 12.66 -5.73 -11.53
CA ASN A 100 13.59 -6.00 -12.62
C ASN A 100 14.85 -6.73 -12.12
#